data_AF-A0A5N3ZZ79-F1
#
_entry.id   AF-A0A5N3ZZ79-F1
#
_cell.length_a   1.000
_cell.length_b   1.000
_cell.length_c   1.000
_cell.angle_alpha   90.00
_cell.angle_beta   90.00
_cell.angle_gamma   90.00
#
_symmetry.space_group_name_H-M   'P 1'
#
loop_
_entity.id
_entity.type
_entity.pdbx_description
1 polymer ?
#
loop_
_entity_poly.entity_id
_entity_poly.type
_entity_poly.pdbx_seq_one_letter_code
_entity_poly.pdbx_strand_id
1 'polypeptide(L)'
;MPHVIIADEAYPLMKHLLKPYRKQELNADKEYFNKRLSRARRTVECAFGILRSKWQILDKPILTHPGHADNIIKAICILHNLKETQFVFQNENRQAPAGRLNNEAKVVRDNFKAYLCNNP
;
A
#
# COMPACT_ATOMS: atom_id res chain seq x y z
N MET A 1 -12.70 -11.12 10.27
CA MET A 1 -12.93 -9.65 10.29
C MET A 1 -13.56 -9.21 8.97
N PRO A 2 -14.44 -8.19 8.96
CA PRO A 2 -15.05 -7.68 7.72
C PRO A 2 -14.04 -6.87 6.88
N HIS A 3 -14.18 -6.94 5.55
CA HIS A 3 -13.45 -6.05 4.64
C HIS A 3 -14.07 -4.65 4.65
N VAL A 4 -13.24 -3.64 4.88
CA VAL A 4 -13.68 -2.25 5.04
C VAL A 4 -12.74 -1.31 4.31
N ILE A 5 -13.28 -0.21 3.79
CA ILE A 5 -12.55 0.89 3.19
C ILE A 5 -12.23 1.91 4.29
N ILE A 6 -11.05 2.51 4.21
CA ILE A 6 -10.62 3.57 5.12
C ILE A 6 -10.89 4.92 4.45
N ALA A 7 -11.61 5.79 5.15
CA ALA A 7 -11.94 7.13 4.71
C ALA A 7 -11.39 8.19 5.66
N ASP A 8 -11.41 9.42 5.16
CA ASP A 8 -11.13 10.61 5.94
C ASP A 8 -12.38 11.11 6.70
N GLU A 9 -12.20 12.07 7.59
CA GLU A 9 -13.25 12.65 8.44
C GLU A 9 -14.41 13.27 7.63
N ALA A 10 -14.12 13.75 6.41
CA ALA A 10 -15.10 14.32 5.48
C ALA A 10 -16.17 13.33 4.99
N TYR A 11 -15.94 12.01 5.11
CA TYR A 11 -16.87 10.99 4.66
C TYR A 11 -17.86 10.57 5.77
N PRO A 12 -19.06 10.06 5.41
CA PRO A 12 -19.96 9.44 6.37
C PRO A 12 -19.38 8.11 6.88
N LEU A 13 -19.71 7.73 8.12
CA LEU A 13 -19.41 6.38 8.62
C LEU A 13 -20.42 5.41 8.00
N MET A 14 -19.96 4.31 7.40
CA MET A 14 -20.84 3.30 6.81
C MET A 14 -20.39 1.89 7.21
N LYS A 15 -21.24 0.89 6.98
CA LYS A 15 -20.95 -0.52 7.30
C LYS A 15 -19.61 -1.03 6.73
N HIS A 16 -19.21 -0.49 5.58
CA HIS A 16 -17.98 -0.84 4.87
C HIS A 16 -17.00 0.34 4.74
N LEU A 17 -17.24 1.45 5.45
CA LEU A 17 -16.43 2.67 5.36
C LEU A 17 -16.10 3.17 6.76
N LEU A 18 -14.85 2.96 7.19
CA LEU A 18 -14.34 3.43 8.48
C LEU A 18 -13.82 4.85 8.36
N LYS A 19 -14.07 5.66 9.39
CA LYS A 19 -13.53 7.02 9.50
C LYS A 19 -13.02 7.27 10.92
N PRO A 20 -12.15 8.26 11.14
CA PRO A 20 -11.65 8.55 12.47
C PRO A 20 -12.79 9.01 13.40
N TYR A 21 -12.66 8.67 14.69
CA TYR A 21 -13.49 9.25 15.74
C TYR A 21 -13.21 10.75 15.86
N ARG A 22 -14.27 11.54 16.06
CA ARG A 22 -14.16 12.99 16.25
C ARG A 22 -13.38 13.32 17.52
N LYS A 23 -12.64 14.42 17.50
CA LYS A 23 -11.77 14.85 18.62
C LYS A 23 -12.52 15.17 19.92
N GLN A 24 -13.82 15.44 19.84
CA GLN A 24 -14.65 15.82 20.99
C GLN A 24 -14.95 14.67 21.96
N GLU A 25 -14.73 13.41 21.56
CA GLU A 25 -15.08 12.23 22.36
C GLU A 25 -13.95 11.17 22.38
N LEU A 26 -12.69 11.60 22.43
CA LEU A 26 -11.55 10.69 22.42
C LEU A 26 -11.29 10.10 23.82
N ASN A 27 -11.50 8.79 23.93
CA ASN A 27 -10.91 7.96 24.99
C ASN A 27 -9.64 7.27 24.44
N ALA A 28 -8.86 6.63 25.32
CA ALA A 28 -7.61 5.99 24.94
C ALA A 28 -7.76 4.98 23.78
N ASP A 29 -8.86 4.21 23.76
CA ASP A 29 -9.13 3.22 22.71
C ASP A 29 -9.45 3.86 21.36
N LYS A 30 -10.25 4.93 21.34
CA LYS A 30 -10.57 5.71 20.14
C LYS A 30 -9.33 6.42 19.61
N GLU A 31 -8.45 6.91 20.47
CA GLU A 31 -7.14 7.46 20.07
C GLU A 31 -6.25 6.41 19.43
N TYR A 32 -6.16 5.22 20.05
CA TYR A 32 -5.41 4.10 19.49
C TYR A 32 -5.92 3.72 18.10
N PHE A 33 -7.25 3.62 17.95
CA PHE A 33 -7.89 3.37 16.66
C PHE A 33 -7.55 4.47 15.64
N ASN A 34 -7.73 5.75 16.00
CA ASN A 34 -7.43 6.87 15.11
C ASN A 34 -5.96 6.87 14.67
N LYS A 35 -5.04 6.54 15.56
CA LYS A 35 -3.61 6.41 15.26
C LYS A 35 -3.35 5.29 14.24
N ARG A 36 -3.99 4.13 14.40
CA ARG A 36 -3.89 3.01 13.44
C ARG A 36 -4.48 3.39 12.07
N LEU A 37 -5.66 4.02 12.06
CA LEU A 37 -6.32 4.48 10.84
C LEU A 37 -5.46 5.51 10.10
N SER A 38 -4.87 6.45 10.83
CA SER A 38 -3.97 7.48 10.28
C SER A 38 -2.70 6.89 9.70
N ARG A 39 -2.13 5.85 10.33
CA ARG A 39 -0.96 5.12 9.78
C ARG A 39 -1.31 4.45 8.45
N ALA A 40 -2.45 3.78 8.37
CA ALA A 40 -2.90 3.14 7.13
C ALA A 40 -3.14 4.17 6.02
N ARG A 41 -3.81 5.29 6.34
CA ARG A 41 -3.99 6.42 5.40
C ARG A 41 -2.66 6.97 4.90
N ARG A 42 -1.71 7.22 5.81
CA ARG A 42 -0.38 7.73 5.45
C ARG A 42 0.34 6.83 4.45
N THR A 43 0.30 5.51 4.64
CA THR A 43 0.90 4.56 3.68
C THR A 43 0.30 4.72 2.28
N VAL A 44 -1.02 4.84 2.18
CA VAL A 44 -1.73 5.03 0.91
C VAL A 44 -1.39 6.38 0.28
N GLU A 45 -1.40 7.45 1.07
CA GLU A 45 -1.04 8.81 0.61
C GLU A 45 0.40 8.90 0.11
N CYS A 46 1.36 8.29 0.82
CA CYS A 46 2.74 8.21 0.38
C CYS A 46 2.88 7.46 -0.94
N ALA A 47 2.18 6.32 -1.10
CA ALA A 47 2.19 5.56 -2.34
C ALA A 47 1.64 6.38 -3.51
N PHE A 48 0.50 7.05 -3.34
CA PHE A 48 -0.05 7.93 -4.37
C PHE A 48 0.86 9.12 -4.67
N GLY A 49 1.52 9.71 -3.66
CA GLY A 49 2.49 10.78 -3.86
C GLY A 49 3.67 10.36 -4.73
N ILE A 50 4.22 9.17 -4.48
CA ILE A 50 5.31 8.59 -5.30
C ILE A 50 4.83 8.33 -6.73
N LEU A 51 3.66 7.71 -6.89
CA LEU A 51 3.11 7.41 -8.21
C LEU A 51 2.86 8.71 -9.00
N ARG A 52 2.21 9.70 -8.37
CA ARG A 52 1.94 10.99 -9.00
C ARG A 52 3.24 11.71 -9.42
N SER A 53 4.24 11.74 -8.54
CA SER A 53 5.53 12.37 -8.83
C SER A 53 6.30 11.71 -9.98
N LYS A 54 6.14 10.39 -10.18
CA LYS A 54 6.82 9.63 -11.25
C LYS A 54 6.04 9.65 -12.56
N TRP A 55 4.72 9.72 -12.53
CA TRP A 55 3.85 9.51 -13.68
C TRP A 55 2.98 10.75 -13.95
N GLN A 56 3.40 11.60 -14.89
CA GLN A 56 2.71 12.86 -15.25
C GLN A 56 1.24 12.68 -15.65
N ILE A 57 0.85 11.49 -16.13
CA ILE A 57 -0.56 11.19 -16.45
C ILE A 57 -1.49 11.30 -15.24
N LEU A 58 -0.96 11.14 -14.01
CA LEU A 58 -1.72 11.26 -12.77
C LEU A 58 -1.83 12.70 -12.25
N ASP A 59 -1.15 13.67 -12.88
CA ASP A 59 -1.23 15.08 -12.48
C ASP A 59 -2.49 15.78 -12.97
N LYS A 60 -3.16 15.19 -13.97
CA LYS A 60 -4.41 15.68 -14.56
C LYS A 60 -5.49 14.61 -14.47
N PRO A 61 -6.77 14.99 -14.50
CA PRO A 61 -7.85 14.01 -14.66
C PRO A 61 -7.60 13.13 -15.88
N ILE A 62 -7.77 11.82 -15.71
CA ILE A 62 -7.62 10.86 -16.81
C ILE A 62 -8.88 10.93 -17.67
N LEU A 63 -8.83 11.69 -18.76
CA LEU A 63 -9.95 11.90 -19.68
C LEU A 63 -10.15 10.69 -20.61
N THR A 64 -10.56 9.56 -20.04
CA THR A 64 -10.82 8.31 -20.78
C THR A 64 -11.99 7.55 -20.17
N HIS A 65 -12.45 6.50 -20.85
CA HIS A 65 -13.48 5.62 -20.33
C HIS A 65 -13.00 4.91 -19.05
N PRO A 66 -13.83 4.72 -18.00
CA PRO A 66 -13.40 4.16 -16.72
C PRO A 66 -12.62 2.84 -16.83
N GLY A 67 -13.06 1.92 -17.71
CA GLY A 67 -12.34 0.66 -17.94
C GLY A 67 -10.91 0.84 -18.49
N HIS A 68 -10.66 1.89 -19.28
CA HIS A 68 -9.30 2.22 -19.73
C HIS A 68 -8.49 2.86 -18.61
N ALA A 69 -9.11 3.70 -17.78
CA ALA A 69 -8.45 4.27 -16.61
C ALA A 69 -7.97 3.17 -15.65
N ASP A 70 -8.79 2.14 -15.40
CA ASP A 70 -8.40 0.99 -14.59
C ASP A 70 -7.16 0.28 -15.15
N ASN A 71 -7.11 0.08 -16.47
CA ASN A 71 -5.97 -0.54 -17.14
C ASN A 71 -4.71 0.33 -17.04
N ILE A 72 -4.85 1.65 -17.17
CA ILE A 72 -3.74 2.61 -16.99
C ILE A 72 -3.18 2.50 -15.57
N ILE A 73 -4.04 2.52 -14.55
CA ILE A 73 -3.61 2.42 -13.15
C ILE A 73 -2.93 1.07 -12.87
N LYS A 74 -3.49 -0.04 -13.37
CA LYS A 74 -2.86 -1.37 -13.24
C LYS A 74 -1.49 -1.41 -13.90
N ALA A 75 -1.36 -0.87 -15.12
CA ALA A 75 -0.09 -0.79 -15.82
C ALA A 75 0.95 0.05 -15.05
N ILE A 76 0.55 1.20 -14.51
CA ILE A 76 1.40 2.03 -13.65
C ILE A 76 1.90 1.25 -12.43
N CYS A 77 1.02 0.54 -11.73
CA CYS A 77 1.41 -0.28 -10.58
C CYS A 77 2.39 -1.40 -10.95
N ILE A 78 2.13 -2.12 -12.05
CA ILE A 78 3.03 -3.18 -12.54
C ILE A 78 4.40 -2.60 -12.92
N LEU A 79 4.42 -1.49 -13.66
CA LEU A 79 5.67 -0.85 -14.10
C LEU A 79 6.44 -0.25 -12.93
N HIS A 80 5.76 0.30 -11.93
CA HIS A 80 6.38 0.78 -10.70
C HIS A 80 7.06 -0.39 -9.98
N ASN A 81 6.33 -1.48 -9.74
CA ASN A 81 6.87 -2.67 -9.09
C ASN A 81 8.05 -3.26 -9.87
N LEU A 82 7.95 -3.36 -11.20
CA LEU A 82 9.04 -3.86 -12.05
C LEU A 82 10.29 -2.98 -11.93
N LYS A 83 10.15 -1.65 -11.95
CA LYS A 83 11.29 -0.74 -11.82
C LYS A 83 11.90 -0.79 -10.42
N GLU A 84 11.10 -0.85 -9.37
CA GLU A 84 11.62 -1.02 -8.00
C GLU A 84 12.33 -2.36 -7.85
N THR A 85 11.77 -3.44 -8.42
CA THR A 85 12.42 -4.76 -8.48
C THR A 85 13.73 -4.73 -9.28
N GLN A 86 13.77 -4.07 -10.44
CA GLN A 86 15.00 -3.88 -11.21
C GLN A 86 16.02 -3.00 -10.50
N PHE A 87 15.59 -1.97 -9.77
CA PHE A 87 16.46 -1.12 -8.95
C PHE A 87 17.06 -1.92 -7.78
N VAL A 88 16.25 -2.73 -7.10
CA VAL A 88 16.72 -3.67 -6.08
C VAL A 88 17.73 -4.64 -6.70
N PHE A 89 17.42 -5.28 -7.83
CA PHE A 89 18.35 -6.19 -8.50
C PHE A 89 19.60 -5.49 -9.04
N GLN A 90 19.55 -4.25 -9.50
CA GLN A 90 20.74 -3.52 -9.95
C GLN A 90 21.61 -3.07 -8.78
N ASN A 91 21.00 -2.72 -7.64
CA ASN A 91 21.72 -2.43 -6.41
C ASN A 91 22.32 -3.72 -5.82
N GLU A 92 21.60 -4.85 -5.88
CA GLU A 92 22.12 -6.18 -5.51
C GLU A 92 23.22 -6.62 -6.48
N ASN A 93 23.09 -6.44 -7.79
CA ASN A 93 24.13 -6.81 -8.77
C ASN A 93 25.36 -5.88 -8.77
N ARG A 94 25.32 -4.72 -8.08
CA ARG A 94 26.54 -3.96 -7.72
C ARG A 94 27.30 -4.61 -6.56
N GLN A 95 26.73 -5.64 -5.92
CA GLN A 95 27.35 -6.52 -4.94
C GLN A 95 27.08 -8.00 -5.29
N ALA A 96 27.94 -8.55 -6.14
CA ALA A 96 28.18 -9.98 -6.41
C ALA A 96 27.41 -10.65 -7.58
N PRO A 97 28.03 -11.64 -8.26
CA PRO A 97 27.51 -12.25 -9.49
C PRO A 97 26.46 -13.34 -9.20
N ALA A 98 25.64 -13.60 -10.22
CA ALA A 98 24.50 -14.51 -10.25
C ALA A 98 24.73 -15.88 -9.56
N GLY A 99 24.24 -16.00 -8.33
CA GLY A 99 23.91 -17.27 -7.70
C GLY A 99 22.40 -17.51 -7.76
N ARG A 100 21.99 -18.68 -8.25
CA ARG A 100 20.60 -19.19 -8.29
C ARG A 100 19.78 -18.71 -7.09
N LEU A 101 18.65 -18.04 -7.34
CA LEU A 101 17.68 -17.79 -6.28
C LEU A 101 17.21 -19.11 -5.67
N ASN A 102 17.11 -19.15 -4.36
CA ASN A 102 18.10 -19.69 -3.43
C ASN A 102 17.28 -20.26 -2.27
N ASN A 103 17.78 -21.24 -1.50
CA ASN A 103 16.98 -21.86 -0.44
C ASN A 103 16.47 -20.86 0.64
N GLU A 104 17.07 -19.68 0.76
CA GLU A 104 16.65 -18.62 1.69
C GLU A 104 15.34 -17.90 1.30
N ALA A 105 15.02 -17.78 0.01
CA ALA A 105 13.73 -17.21 -0.42
C ALA A 105 12.53 -18.05 0.04
N LYS A 106 12.74 -19.37 0.20
CA LYS A 106 11.77 -20.29 0.81
C LYS A 106 11.70 -20.10 2.33
N VAL A 107 12.83 -19.86 3.00
CA VAL A 107 12.87 -19.58 4.45
C VAL A 107 12.18 -18.25 4.80
N VAL A 108 12.32 -17.21 3.99
CA VAL A 108 11.62 -15.92 4.18
C VAL A 108 10.11 -16.09 4.05
N ARG A 109 9.63 -16.85 3.07
CA ARG A 109 8.21 -17.19 2.89
C ARG A 109 7.66 -17.97 4.09
N ASP A 110 8.43 -18.94 4.58
CA ASP A 110 7.98 -19.82 5.65
C ASP A 110 8.06 -19.13 7.04
N ASN A 111 8.96 -18.16 7.23
CA ASN A 111 8.99 -17.29 8.41
C ASN A 111 7.82 -16.27 8.42
N PHE A 112 7.41 -15.75 7.25
CA PHE A 112 6.20 -14.92 7.14
C PHE A 112 4.92 -15.72 7.47
N LYS A 113 4.86 -16.99 7.06
CA LYS A 113 3.79 -17.94 7.41
C LYS A 113 3.72 -18.18 8.93
N ALA A 114 4.87 -18.33 9.60
CA ALA A 114 4.91 -18.53 11.05
C ALA A 114 4.54 -17.27 11.85
N TYR A 115 4.96 -16.09 11.39
CA TYR A 115 4.65 -14.81 12.04
C TYR A 115 3.15 -14.47 11.99
N LEU A 116 2.46 -14.75 10.89
CA LEU A 116 1.02 -14.50 10.72
C LEU A 116 0.13 -15.52 11.46
N CYS A 117 0.64 -16.72 11.74
CA CYS A 117 -0.09 -17.72 12.53
C CYS A 117 0.08 -17.54 14.05
N ASN A 118 1.16 -16.91 14.51
CA ASN A 118 1.44 -16.66 15.93
C ASN A 118 1.03 -15.25 16.41
N ASN A 119 0.57 -14.37 15.51
CA ASN A 119 -0.12 -13.12 15.83
C ASN A 119 -1.43 -13.07 15.02
N PRO A 120 -2.54 -13.65 15.53
CA PRO A 120 -3.85 -13.57 14.89
C PRO A 120 -4.42 -12.14 14.86
#